data_AF-A0A538FQY2-F1
#
_entry.id   AF-A0A538FQY2-F1
#
_cell.length_a   1.000
_cell.length_b   1.000
_cell.length_c   1.000
_cell.angle_alpha   90.00
_cell.angle_beta   90.00
_cell.angle_gamma   90.00
#
_symmetry.space_group_name_H-M   'P 1'
#
loop_
_entity.id
_entity.type
_entity.pdbx_description
1 polymer ?
#
loop_
_entity_poly.entity_id
_entity_poly.type
_entity_poly.pdbx_seq_one_letter_code
_entity_poly.pdbx_strand_id
1 'polypeptide(L)'
;MTLRRSVVFLVSLVAFAWLVQAGAAGTGGTTLGSGCIAHHPNYIEDTFEVQYAAGCSGHDEPELDPVSSAPHSAQDLTWRFVLPSDGSFNVSATGPTFWFGGTVNDPNSLFGQSFLEVQFYPDAIVHNCTPNGGFVVSYAPNTYTVCSPVWSIHTTGQKPVFHEPAAFNAMLTTGSKHQPLVMHAGDTIDLHFHVVSQSEGWHIDVTDETTGGSGTIVLNSADGPLLPAFDRQEIGNALGWGLVNDTPNSFVWEIGHTSPFTHPASQFCIPGQPICQSFDDSAWAATSPIQIKSVTFGDGSHPTQWATVSDTGGKAEVLGNSFVGPTDCTSYGGPFCTYPFFTQGSSGVHYGTDFPAEINDLGGVDQFTQTLDCGGPFGPDSTYCDTLVPIVLP
;
A
#
# COMPACT_ATOMS: atom_id res chain seq x y z
N MET A 1 -77.42 -5.74 -2.25
CA MET A 1 -77.00 -7.12 -2.57
C MET A 1 -75.93 -7.08 -3.66
N THR A 2 -74.68 -7.23 -3.22
CA THR A 2 -73.63 -8.07 -3.81
C THR A 2 -73.36 -8.14 -5.33
N LEU A 3 -72.07 -7.84 -5.63
CA LEU A 3 -71.17 -8.44 -6.65
C LEU A 3 -71.42 -8.04 -8.12
N ARG A 4 -70.44 -7.73 -8.99
CA ARG A 4 -68.96 -7.87 -9.03
C ARG A 4 -68.45 -6.83 -10.05
N ARG A 5 -67.48 -5.99 -9.70
CA ARG A 5 -66.64 -5.27 -10.68
C ARG A 5 -65.26 -5.91 -10.64
N SER A 6 -64.88 -6.54 -11.75
CA SER A 6 -63.53 -7.07 -11.95
C SER A 6 -62.57 -5.90 -12.10
N VAL A 7 -61.69 -5.72 -11.13
CA VAL A 7 -60.53 -4.84 -11.22
C VAL A 7 -59.36 -5.71 -11.66
N VAL A 8 -58.85 -5.44 -12.87
CA VAL A 8 -57.58 -5.97 -13.36
C VAL A 8 -56.49 -5.24 -12.61
N PHE A 9 -55.75 -5.95 -11.75
CA PHE A 9 -54.51 -5.46 -11.14
C PHE A 9 -53.41 -5.51 -12.21
N LEU A 10 -52.98 -4.35 -12.70
CA LEU A 10 -51.67 -4.21 -13.32
C LEU A 10 -50.64 -4.08 -12.19
N VAL A 11 -50.00 -5.19 -11.85
CA VAL A 11 -48.79 -5.18 -11.01
C VAL A 11 -47.65 -4.71 -11.91
N SER A 12 -47.26 -3.45 -11.78
CA SER A 12 -46.02 -2.94 -12.36
C SER A 12 -44.87 -3.38 -11.46
N LEU A 13 -44.27 -4.51 -11.79
CA LEU A 13 -42.96 -4.94 -11.27
C LEU A 13 -41.90 -4.02 -11.87
N VAL A 14 -41.53 -2.96 -11.15
CA VAL A 14 -40.28 -2.24 -11.40
C VAL A 14 -39.17 -3.07 -10.76
N ALA A 15 -38.55 -3.92 -11.57
CA ALA A 15 -37.30 -4.56 -11.19
C ALA A 15 -36.21 -3.48 -11.21
N PHE A 16 -35.79 -3.01 -10.03
CA PHE A 16 -34.50 -2.34 -9.86
C PHE A 16 -33.41 -3.41 -10.07
N ALA A 17 -32.97 -3.58 -11.31
CA ALA A 17 -31.72 -4.25 -11.59
C ALA A 17 -30.60 -3.28 -11.19
N TRP A 18 -30.05 -3.48 -9.99
CA TRP A 18 -28.72 -3.00 -9.67
C TRP A 18 -27.76 -3.67 -10.66
N LEU A 19 -27.27 -2.91 -11.63
CA LEU A 19 -26.09 -3.26 -12.40
C LEU A 19 -24.90 -3.15 -11.44
N VAL A 20 -24.66 -4.22 -10.69
CA VAL A 20 -23.30 -4.50 -10.20
C VAL A 20 -22.50 -4.76 -11.47
N GLN A 21 -21.66 -3.80 -11.86
CA GLN A 21 -20.58 -4.08 -12.82
C GLN A 21 -19.61 -5.01 -12.09
N ALA A 22 -19.96 -6.30 -12.03
CA ALA A 22 -18.99 -7.34 -11.74
C ALA A 22 -17.91 -7.20 -12.81
N GLY A 23 -16.67 -6.95 -12.40
CA GLY A 23 -15.50 -7.02 -13.26
C GLY A 23 -15.42 -8.41 -13.84
N ALA A 24 -16.06 -8.62 -15.00
CA ALA A 24 -16.04 -9.88 -15.69
C ALA A 24 -14.61 -10.14 -16.18
N ALA A 25 -14.04 -11.28 -15.80
CA ALA A 25 -12.80 -11.80 -16.35
C ALA A 25 -12.90 -11.84 -17.89
N GLY A 26 -12.28 -10.85 -18.55
CA GLY A 26 -12.23 -10.75 -20.00
C GLY A 26 -11.22 -11.75 -20.56
N THR A 27 -11.68 -12.62 -21.46
CA THR A 27 -10.80 -13.48 -22.26
C THR A 27 -10.37 -12.75 -23.53
N GLY A 28 -9.06 -12.69 -23.82
CA GLY A 28 -8.55 -12.61 -25.20
C GLY A 28 -7.79 -11.37 -25.68
N GLY A 29 -7.24 -10.54 -24.80
CA GLY A 29 -6.25 -9.52 -25.15
C GLY A 29 -5.35 -9.20 -23.95
N THR A 30 -4.06 -8.91 -24.14
CA THR A 30 -3.20 -8.40 -23.07
C THR A 30 -3.66 -6.99 -22.71
N THR A 31 -4.49 -6.85 -21.68
CA THR A 31 -4.73 -5.55 -21.05
C THR A 31 -3.41 -5.10 -20.42
N LEU A 32 -2.82 -4.05 -20.98
CA LEU A 32 -1.63 -3.43 -20.43
C LEU A 32 -2.06 -2.29 -19.50
N GLY A 33 -1.54 -2.32 -18.28
CA GLY A 33 -1.56 -1.20 -17.35
C GLY A 33 -0.21 -0.51 -17.38
N SER A 34 -0.19 0.81 -17.21
CA SER A 34 1.03 1.57 -17.01
C SER A 34 0.71 2.81 -16.19
N GLY A 35 1.65 3.20 -15.35
CA GLY A 35 1.47 4.37 -14.49
C GLY A 35 2.69 4.56 -13.63
N CYS A 36 2.52 5.37 -12.60
CA CYS A 36 3.48 5.61 -11.55
C CYS A 36 2.66 5.87 -10.31
N ILE A 37 2.97 5.16 -9.24
CA ILE A 37 2.26 5.29 -7.98
C ILE A 37 3.30 5.65 -6.93
N ALA A 38 3.30 6.92 -6.53
CA ALA A 38 4.34 7.55 -5.72
C ALA A 38 3.89 7.69 -4.27
N HIS A 39 4.84 7.81 -3.35
CA HIS A 39 4.56 8.08 -1.94
C HIS A 39 3.68 9.33 -1.77
N HIS A 40 2.93 9.40 -0.68
CA HIS A 40 2.16 10.59 -0.33
C HIS A 40 2.95 11.50 0.62
N PRO A 41 3.63 12.53 0.08
CA PRO A 41 4.39 13.46 0.90
C PRO A 41 3.45 14.31 1.75
N ASN A 42 4.01 14.90 2.80
CA ASN A 42 3.32 15.97 3.51
C ASN A 42 2.98 17.12 2.53
N TYR A 43 1.80 17.70 2.66
CA TYR A 43 1.41 18.91 1.93
C TYR A 43 1.11 20.02 2.91
N ILE A 44 1.91 21.09 2.86
CA ILE A 44 1.74 22.27 3.71
C ILE A 44 1.70 23.49 2.81
N GLU A 45 0.52 24.08 2.65
CA GLU A 45 0.30 25.29 1.86
C GLU A 45 1.33 26.38 2.20
N ASP A 46 1.88 27.02 1.16
CA ASP A 46 2.92 28.05 1.23
C ASP A 46 4.27 27.61 1.85
N THR A 47 4.44 26.34 2.21
CA THR A 47 5.64 25.84 2.92
C THR A 47 6.30 24.67 2.20
N PHE A 48 5.53 23.63 1.90
CA PHE A 48 5.98 22.37 1.31
C PHE A 48 4.88 21.86 0.37
N GLU A 49 4.97 22.25 -0.90
CA GLU A 49 4.00 21.91 -1.93
C GLU A 49 4.67 20.99 -2.95
N VAL A 50 4.55 19.68 -2.74
CA VAL A 50 5.15 18.68 -3.63
C VAL A 50 4.30 18.48 -4.87
N GLN A 51 4.96 18.44 -6.02
CA GLN A 51 4.38 18.04 -7.28
C GLN A 51 4.94 16.68 -7.69
N TYR A 52 4.03 15.75 -7.93
CA TYR A 52 4.38 14.46 -8.51
C TYR A 52 4.96 14.61 -9.92
N ALA A 53 5.85 13.69 -10.29
CA ALA A 53 6.27 13.58 -11.67
C ALA A 53 5.07 13.32 -12.59
N ALA A 54 5.17 13.74 -13.86
CA ALA A 54 4.05 13.65 -14.78
C ALA A 54 3.58 12.19 -14.98
N GLY A 55 2.31 11.93 -14.71
CA GLY A 55 1.70 10.59 -14.78
C GLY A 55 1.83 9.77 -13.49
N CYS A 56 2.46 10.34 -12.45
CA CYS A 56 2.44 9.80 -11.10
C CYS A 56 1.25 10.32 -10.30
N SER A 57 0.82 9.50 -9.36
CA SER A 57 -0.23 9.76 -8.39
C SER A 57 0.26 9.27 -7.02
N GLY A 58 0.09 10.05 -5.96
CA GLY A 58 0.17 9.56 -4.58
C GLY A 58 -1.20 9.47 -3.93
N HIS A 59 -1.32 8.70 -2.86
CA HIS A 59 -2.61 8.22 -2.31
C HIS A 59 -2.49 7.91 -0.83
N ASP A 60 -3.59 7.49 -0.24
CA ASP A 60 -3.61 6.96 1.11
C ASP A 60 -2.88 5.62 1.24
N GLU A 61 -2.12 5.51 2.31
CA GLU A 61 -1.12 4.49 2.63
C GLU A 61 -1.25 4.05 4.10
N PRO A 62 -2.11 3.07 4.42
CA PRO A 62 -2.21 2.54 5.78
C PRO A 62 -1.10 1.56 6.09
N GLU A 63 -0.45 1.77 7.22
CA GLU A 63 0.82 1.14 7.57
C GLU A 63 0.70 0.20 8.78
N LEU A 64 1.49 -0.86 8.73
CA LEU A 64 1.75 -1.76 9.85
C LEU A 64 3.25 -1.78 10.16
N ASP A 65 3.57 -1.38 11.37
CA ASP A 65 4.93 -1.08 11.82
C ASP A 65 5.42 -2.09 12.85
N PRO A 66 6.49 -2.87 12.56
CA PRO A 66 7.11 -3.75 13.53
C PRO A 66 8.09 -2.97 14.41
N VAL A 67 7.78 -2.80 15.70
CA VAL A 67 8.59 -1.95 16.60
C VAL A 67 9.68 -2.77 17.34
N SER A 68 10.92 -2.31 17.25
CA SER A 68 12.07 -2.86 17.95
C SER A 68 13.14 -1.82 18.28
N SER A 69 13.67 -1.91 19.51
CA SER A 69 14.83 -1.14 19.96
C SER A 69 16.15 -1.92 19.83
N ALA A 70 16.12 -3.12 19.24
CA ALA A 70 17.32 -3.91 19.00
C ALA A 70 18.26 -3.14 18.06
N PRO A 71 19.58 -3.08 18.33
CA PRO A 71 20.54 -2.49 17.41
C PRO A 71 20.43 -3.10 16.01
N HIS A 72 20.56 -2.26 14.98
CA HIS A 72 20.49 -2.68 13.57
C HIS A 72 19.14 -3.28 13.12
N SER A 73 18.08 -3.20 13.93
CA SER A 73 16.75 -3.74 13.56
C SER A 73 16.14 -3.10 12.32
N ALA A 74 16.53 -1.87 11.95
CA ALA A 74 16.09 -1.25 10.68
C ALA A 74 17.01 -1.57 9.51
N GLN A 75 18.17 -2.20 9.75
CA GLN A 75 19.14 -2.52 8.72
C GLN A 75 19.04 -3.95 8.22
N ASP A 76 18.59 -4.85 9.10
CA ASP A 76 18.46 -6.28 8.85
C ASP A 76 17.13 -6.78 9.41
N LEU A 77 16.17 -7.01 8.51
CA LEU A 77 14.87 -7.57 8.86
C LEU A 77 14.26 -8.42 7.74
N THR A 78 13.57 -9.48 8.13
CA THR A 78 12.84 -10.36 7.21
C THR A 78 11.36 -10.30 7.52
N TRP A 79 10.56 -9.91 6.52
CA TRP A 79 9.13 -10.10 6.50
C TRP A 79 8.80 -11.47 5.92
N ARG A 80 7.95 -12.24 6.62
CA ARG A 80 7.36 -13.45 6.07
C ARG A 80 5.87 -13.29 5.93
N PHE A 81 5.33 -13.50 4.73
CA PHE A 81 3.91 -13.32 4.47
C PHE A 81 3.38 -14.28 3.42
N VAL A 82 2.06 -14.44 3.35
CA VAL A 82 1.38 -15.18 2.28
C VAL A 82 0.67 -14.19 1.39
N LEU A 83 0.88 -14.31 0.07
CA LEU A 83 0.26 -13.44 -0.92
C LEU A 83 -1.27 -13.61 -0.94
N PRO A 84 -2.04 -12.51 -0.99
CA PRO A 84 -3.49 -12.57 -1.07
C PRO A 84 -3.96 -13.28 -2.35
N SER A 85 -5.22 -13.70 -2.38
CA SER A 85 -5.83 -14.30 -3.57
C SER A 85 -7.10 -13.57 -3.97
N ASP A 86 -7.38 -13.60 -5.26
CA ASP A 86 -8.70 -13.24 -5.76
C ASP A 86 -9.75 -14.16 -5.14
N GLY A 87 -10.98 -13.67 -5.13
CA GLY A 87 -12.17 -14.48 -4.91
C GLY A 87 -13.24 -14.08 -5.91
N SER A 88 -14.38 -13.56 -5.44
CA SER A 88 -15.34 -12.93 -6.35
C SER A 88 -14.96 -11.50 -6.76
N PHE A 89 -13.93 -10.93 -6.11
CA PHE A 89 -13.24 -9.72 -6.52
C PHE A 89 -11.76 -10.00 -6.75
N ASN A 90 -11.16 -9.19 -7.63
CA ASN A 90 -9.73 -9.21 -7.86
C ASN A 90 -9.01 -8.41 -6.76
N VAL A 91 -7.86 -8.86 -6.29
CA VAL A 91 -7.05 -8.11 -5.32
C VAL A 91 -6.63 -6.76 -5.89
N SER A 92 -6.29 -6.72 -7.19
CA SER A 92 -5.94 -5.47 -7.88
C SER A 92 -7.06 -4.42 -7.94
N ALA A 93 -8.29 -4.76 -7.55
CA ALA A 93 -9.39 -3.81 -7.45
C ALA A 93 -9.42 -3.07 -6.11
N THR A 94 -8.99 -3.71 -5.01
CA THR A 94 -8.97 -3.10 -3.67
C THR A 94 -7.74 -2.23 -3.43
N GLY A 95 -6.68 -2.42 -4.22
CA GLY A 95 -5.56 -1.50 -4.37
C GLY A 95 -4.67 -1.87 -5.56
N PRO A 96 -4.04 -0.90 -6.24
CA PRO A 96 -3.22 -1.17 -7.42
C PRO A 96 -1.90 -1.88 -7.10
N THR A 97 -1.40 -1.74 -5.86
CA THR A 97 -0.25 -2.47 -5.30
C THR A 97 -0.28 -2.38 -3.76
N PHE A 98 0.58 -3.16 -3.12
CA PHE A 98 0.98 -2.99 -1.72
C PHE A 98 2.51 -3.07 -1.68
N TRP A 99 3.13 -2.59 -0.61
CA TRP A 99 4.58 -2.57 -0.55
C TRP A 99 5.12 -2.81 0.86
N PHE A 100 6.40 -3.15 0.89
CA PHE A 100 7.22 -3.12 2.10
C PHE A 100 8.41 -2.21 1.81
N GLY A 101 8.81 -1.40 2.76
CA GLY A 101 9.70 -0.32 2.41
C GLY A 101 9.86 0.66 3.54
N GLY A 102 10.58 1.74 3.28
CA GLY A 102 10.77 2.79 4.26
C GLY A 102 11.98 3.67 3.97
N THR A 103 12.44 4.39 4.99
CA THR A 103 13.36 5.51 4.79
C THR A 103 14.80 5.06 4.51
N VAL A 104 15.34 5.51 3.37
CA VAL A 104 16.74 5.32 2.98
C VAL A 104 17.49 6.65 2.94
N ASN A 105 18.81 6.61 3.08
CA ASN A 105 19.65 7.79 2.95
C ASN A 105 19.79 8.19 1.48
N ASP A 106 19.71 9.49 1.23
CA ASP A 106 19.96 10.08 -0.08
C ASP A 106 20.41 11.54 0.11
N PRO A 107 21.72 11.84 0.00
CA PRO A 107 22.23 13.17 0.25
C PRO A 107 21.73 14.24 -0.75
N ASN A 108 21.10 13.83 -1.86
CA ASN A 108 20.58 14.73 -2.88
C ASN A 108 19.07 15.01 -2.75
N SER A 109 18.39 14.30 -1.84
CA SER A 109 16.99 14.51 -1.50
C SER A 109 16.83 15.40 -0.25
N LEU A 110 15.63 15.93 -0.05
CA LEU A 110 15.29 16.73 1.13
C LEU A 110 15.57 15.92 2.42
N PHE A 111 16.12 16.60 3.44
CA PHE A 111 16.58 16.01 4.70
C PHE A 111 17.65 14.92 4.58
N GLY A 112 18.24 14.71 3.39
CA GLY A 112 19.18 13.61 3.18
C GLY A 112 18.48 12.25 3.13
N GLN A 113 17.17 12.22 2.83
CA GLN A 113 16.32 11.04 2.92
C GLN A 113 15.49 10.85 1.65
N SER A 114 15.36 9.60 1.25
CA SER A 114 14.47 9.14 0.19
C SER A 114 13.64 7.96 0.72
N PHE A 115 12.61 7.55 0.02
CA PHE A 115 11.65 6.55 0.49
C PHE A 115 11.59 5.35 -0.44
N LEU A 116 11.96 4.17 0.07
CA LEU A 116 11.94 2.91 -0.67
C LEU A 116 10.54 2.31 -0.59
N GLU A 117 10.05 1.82 -1.73
CA GLU A 117 8.91 0.91 -1.78
C GLU A 117 9.30 -0.34 -2.56
N VAL A 118 9.01 -1.52 -2.03
CA VAL A 118 9.06 -2.78 -2.76
C VAL A 118 7.62 -3.13 -3.14
N GLN A 119 7.17 -2.60 -4.28
CA GLN A 119 5.78 -2.67 -4.75
C GLN A 119 5.46 -4.03 -5.38
N PHE A 120 4.54 -4.77 -4.77
CA PHE A 120 3.97 -6.02 -5.28
C PHE A 120 2.67 -5.72 -6.03
N TYR A 121 2.71 -5.86 -7.35
CA TYR A 121 1.52 -5.64 -8.18
C TYR A 121 0.62 -6.89 -8.19
N PRO A 122 -0.58 -6.86 -7.60
CA PRO A 122 -1.57 -7.92 -7.73
C PRO A 122 -2.05 -8.04 -9.18
N ASP A 123 -2.36 -9.28 -9.55
CA ASP A 123 -2.87 -9.66 -10.86
C ASP A 123 -2.01 -9.19 -12.05
N ALA A 124 -0.69 -9.14 -11.88
CA ALA A 124 0.18 -8.45 -12.80
C ALA A 124 1.47 -9.22 -13.09
N ILE A 125 1.88 -9.17 -14.36
CA ILE A 125 3.25 -9.45 -14.81
C ILE A 125 3.87 -8.13 -15.26
N VAL A 126 4.89 -7.67 -14.54
CA VAL A 126 5.73 -6.52 -14.90
C VAL A 126 6.57 -6.88 -16.12
N HIS A 127 6.53 -5.99 -17.12
CA HIS A 127 7.39 -6.01 -18.31
C HIS A 127 8.54 -5.01 -18.20
N ASN A 128 8.33 -3.93 -17.45
CA ASN A 128 9.33 -2.89 -17.28
C ASN A 128 9.04 -2.05 -16.03
N CYS A 129 10.09 -1.70 -15.29
CA CYS A 129 10.07 -0.65 -14.27
C CYS A 129 10.82 0.55 -14.85
N THR A 130 10.07 1.54 -15.33
CA THR A 130 10.61 2.70 -16.04
C THR A 130 11.20 3.73 -15.07
N PRO A 131 12.03 4.67 -15.56
CA PRO A 131 12.49 5.80 -14.75
C PRO A 131 11.33 6.58 -14.10
N ASN A 132 11.64 7.34 -13.04
CA ASN A 132 10.67 8.06 -12.22
C ASN A 132 9.60 7.15 -11.59
N GLY A 133 9.99 5.92 -11.24
CA GLY A 133 9.14 4.97 -10.51
C GLY A 133 7.94 4.42 -11.30
N GLY A 134 7.90 4.64 -12.62
CA GLY A 134 6.82 4.10 -13.44
C GLY A 134 6.92 2.59 -13.65
N PHE A 135 5.81 1.98 -14.04
CA PHE A 135 5.71 0.56 -14.36
C PHE A 135 4.93 0.32 -15.66
N VAL A 136 5.16 -0.86 -16.25
CA VAL A 136 4.37 -1.41 -17.34
C VAL A 136 4.03 -2.86 -17.00
N VAL A 137 2.75 -3.18 -16.90
CA VAL A 137 2.24 -4.48 -16.46
C VAL A 137 1.23 -5.04 -17.45
N SER A 138 1.12 -6.36 -17.52
CA SER A 138 -0.01 -7.04 -18.16
C SER A 138 -0.85 -7.78 -17.13
N TYR A 139 -2.17 -7.76 -17.29
CA TYR A 139 -3.08 -8.49 -16.42
C TYR A 139 -2.81 -10.00 -16.46
N ALA A 140 -2.66 -10.60 -15.29
CA ALA A 140 -2.49 -12.03 -15.06
C ALA A 140 -3.10 -12.37 -13.68
N PRO A 141 -4.32 -12.93 -13.61
CA PRO A 141 -5.02 -13.18 -12.35
C PRO A 141 -4.17 -13.98 -11.35
N ASN A 142 -4.25 -13.65 -10.06
CA ASN A 142 -3.55 -14.33 -8.97
C ASN A 142 -2.02 -14.43 -9.16
N THR A 143 -1.45 -13.46 -9.87
CA THR A 143 -0.01 -13.39 -10.18
C THR A 143 0.56 -12.10 -9.61
N TYR A 144 1.78 -12.17 -9.06
CA TYR A 144 2.48 -11.04 -8.46
C TYR A 144 3.87 -10.92 -9.06
N THR A 145 4.25 -9.68 -9.36
CA THR A 145 5.59 -9.27 -9.79
C THR A 145 5.91 -7.91 -9.19
N VAL A 146 7.20 -7.53 -9.16
CA VAL A 146 7.66 -6.42 -8.32
C VAL A 146 8.45 -5.37 -9.12
N CYS A 147 8.11 -4.11 -8.89
CA CYS A 147 9.02 -2.97 -9.08
C CYS A 147 9.41 -2.42 -7.72
N SER A 148 10.57 -1.77 -7.63
CA SER A 148 11.02 -1.14 -6.39
C SER A 148 11.54 0.27 -6.64
N PRO A 149 10.64 1.27 -6.64
CA PRO A 149 11.04 2.67 -6.71
C PRO A 149 11.66 3.13 -5.38
N VAL A 150 12.51 4.15 -5.47
CA VAL A 150 12.93 4.96 -4.33
C VAL A 150 12.62 6.41 -4.63
N TRP A 151 11.63 6.97 -3.94
CA TRP A 151 11.13 8.33 -4.11
C TRP A 151 12.02 9.35 -3.40
N SER A 152 12.17 10.51 -4.01
CA SER A 152 13.07 11.57 -3.56
C SER A 152 12.38 12.91 -3.69
N ILE A 153 12.81 13.91 -2.93
CA ILE A 153 12.23 15.26 -2.97
C ILE A 153 13.32 16.26 -3.35
N HIS A 154 13.11 16.97 -4.45
CA HIS A 154 14.00 18.05 -4.88
C HIS A 154 13.28 19.40 -4.93
N THR A 155 14.01 20.45 -4.58
CA THR A 155 13.51 21.82 -4.79
C THR A 155 13.50 22.16 -6.28
N THR A 156 12.43 22.79 -6.75
CA THR A 156 12.37 23.33 -8.12
C THR A 156 13.19 24.62 -8.28
N GLY A 157 13.81 25.12 -7.19
CA GLY A 157 14.47 26.43 -7.13
C GLY A 157 13.49 27.58 -6.86
N GLN A 158 12.18 27.31 -6.80
CA GLN A 158 11.14 28.26 -6.41
C GLN A 158 10.39 27.70 -5.20
N LYS A 159 10.56 28.32 -4.02
CA LYS A 159 9.73 27.98 -2.86
C LYS A 159 8.29 28.47 -3.10
N PRO A 160 7.26 27.72 -2.66
CA PRO A 160 7.32 26.48 -1.86
C PRO A 160 7.30 25.18 -2.67
N VAL A 161 7.58 25.22 -3.97
CA VAL A 161 7.32 24.09 -4.88
C VAL A 161 8.49 23.10 -4.90
N PHE A 162 8.16 21.84 -4.61
CA PHE A 162 9.06 20.70 -4.68
C PHE A 162 8.59 19.72 -5.75
N HIS A 163 9.49 18.86 -6.20
CA HIS A 163 9.19 17.82 -7.18
C HIS A 163 9.63 16.46 -6.63
N GLU A 164 8.78 15.46 -6.82
CA GLU A 164 9.04 14.07 -6.44
C GLU A 164 9.34 13.19 -7.66
N PRO A 165 10.61 12.95 -8.00
CA PRO A 165 11.00 11.86 -8.87
C PRO A 165 11.40 10.63 -8.06
N ALA A 166 11.69 9.53 -8.78
CA ALA A 166 12.36 8.39 -8.20
C ALA A 166 13.88 8.48 -8.45
N ALA A 167 14.68 8.43 -7.39
CA ALA A 167 16.14 8.33 -7.44
C ALA A 167 16.60 6.96 -7.98
N PHE A 168 15.78 5.93 -7.80
CA PHE A 168 16.02 4.56 -8.24
C PHE A 168 14.69 3.89 -8.62
N ASN A 169 14.73 2.93 -9.55
CA ASN A 169 13.64 1.99 -9.78
C ASN A 169 14.20 0.72 -10.40
N ALA A 170 13.81 -0.45 -9.88
CA ALA A 170 14.25 -1.74 -10.41
C ALA A 170 13.14 -2.78 -10.46
N MET A 171 13.18 -3.61 -11.50
CA MET A 171 12.38 -4.83 -11.60
C MET A 171 13.05 -5.95 -10.83
N LEU A 172 12.30 -6.64 -9.97
CA LEU A 172 12.77 -7.87 -9.33
C LEU A 172 12.83 -9.00 -10.38
N THR A 173 14.03 -9.56 -10.60
CA THR A 173 14.23 -10.60 -11.62
C THR A 173 14.80 -11.89 -11.07
N THR A 174 14.47 -13.00 -11.76
CA THR A 174 15.05 -14.31 -11.46
C THR A 174 16.46 -14.44 -12.04
N GLY A 175 17.46 -14.54 -11.15
CA GLY A 175 18.85 -14.78 -11.52
C GLY A 175 19.36 -13.92 -12.69
N SER A 176 20.09 -14.51 -13.64
CA SER A 176 20.76 -13.78 -14.72
C SER A 176 19.92 -13.53 -15.99
N LYS A 177 18.62 -13.90 -16.01
CA LYS A 177 17.81 -13.90 -17.25
C LYS A 177 16.96 -12.65 -17.46
N HIS A 178 17.05 -11.66 -16.57
CA HIS A 178 16.24 -10.43 -16.61
C HIS A 178 14.73 -10.68 -16.80
N GLN A 179 14.24 -11.84 -16.39
CA GLN A 179 12.80 -12.16 -16.38
C GLN A 179 12.25 -11.80 -15.00
N PRO A 180 11.03 -11.25 -14.91
CA PRO A 180 10.44 -10.95 -13.60
C PRO A 180 10.38 -12.20 -12.73
N LEU A 181 10.59 -12.05 -11.42
CA LEU A 181 10.22 -13.08 -10.45
C LEU A 181 8.71 -13.12 -10.37
N VAL A 182 8.12 -14.17 -10.93
CA VAL A 182 6.68 -14.41 -10.93
C VAL A 182 6.31 -15.25 -9.72
N MET A 183 5.50 -14.66 -8.84
CA MET A 183 4.92 -15.29 -7.66
C MET A 183 3.41 -15.41 -7.85
N HIS A 184 2.74 -16.25 -7.07
CA HIS A 184 1.31 -16.50 -7.19
C HIS A 184 0.58 -16.33 -5.86
N ALA A 185 -0.73 -16.10 -5.95
CA ALA A 185 -1.59 -16.06 -4.78
C ALA A 185 -1.45 -17.33 -3.92
N GLY A 186 -1.38 -17.15 -2.61
CA GLY A 186 -1.16 -18.24 -1.67
C GLY A 186 0.31 -18.67 -1.51
N ASP A 187 1.24 -18.14 -2.31
CA ASP A 187 2.66 -18.38 -2.09
C ASP A 187 3.12 -17.72 -0.79
N THR A 188 4.05 -18.38 -0.08
CA THR A 188 4.71 -17.83 1.09
C THR A 188 6.00 -17.15 0.66
N ILE A 189 6.14 -15.88 1.00
CA ILE A 189 7.26 -15.05 0.59
C ILE A 189 8.07 -14.65 1.82
N ASP A 190 9.38 -14.80 1.73
CA ASP A 190 10.35 -14.16 2.59
C ASP A 190 10.96 -12.95 1.85
N LEU A 191 10.80 -11.77 2.42
CA LEU A 191 11.37 -10.52 1.95
C LEU A 191 12.40 -10.04 2.98
N HIS A 192 13.69 -10.15 2.63
CA HIS A 192 14.80 -9.88 3.54
C HIS A 192 15.57 -8.63 3.11
N PHE A 193 15.49 -7.61 3.95
CA PHE A 193 16.27 -6.39 3.85
C PHE A 193 17.56 -6.56 4.65
N HIS A 194 18.74 -6.34 4.08
CA HIS A 194 20.00 -6.43 4.82
C HIS A 194 21.15 -5.60 4.23
N VAL A 195 22.02 -5.08 5.09
CA VAL A 195 23.23 -4.34 4.69
C VAL A 195 24.42 -5.29 4.62
N VAL A 196 24.89 -5.61 3.41
CA VAL A 196 26.13 -6.39 3.20
C VAL A 196 27.37 -5.52 3.45
N SER A 197 27.39 -4.32 2.87
CA SER A 197 28.43 -3.33 3.09
C SER A 197 27.92 -1.92 2.81
N GLN A 198 28.57 -0.92 3.42
CA GLN A 198 28.24 0.49 3.22
C GLN A 198 28.48 0.99 1.79
N SER A 199 29.18 0.21 0.94
CA SER A 199 29.50 0.59 -0.44
C SER A 199 28.58 -0.02 -1.50
N GLU A 200 27.71 -0.97 -1.12
CA GLU A 200 26.87 -1.69 -2.09
C GLU A 200 25.42 -1.22 -2.11
N GLY A 201 24.94 -0.57 -1.05
CA GLY A 201 23.53 -0.22 -0.89
C GLY A 201 22.77 -1.30 -0.14
N TRP A 202 21.50 -1.05 0.16
CA TRP A 202 20.64 -2.01 0.85
C TRP A 202 20.30 -3.16 -0.10
N HIS A 203 20.51 -4.40 0.35
CA HIS A 203 20.10 -5.59 -0.39
C HIS A 203 18.70 -5.98 0.03
N ILE A 204 17.88 -6.33 -0.96
CA ILE A 204 16.50 -6.74 -0.81
C ILE A 204 16.37 -8.09 -1.51
N ASP A 205 16.43 -9.15 -0.72
CA ASP A 205 16.27 -10.52 -1.20
C ASP A 205 14.81 -10.92 -1.09
N VAL A 206 14.25 -11.43 -2.18
CA VAL A 206 12.90 -11.98 -2.22
C VAL A 206 13.00 -13.46 -2.54
N THR A 207 12.45 -14.28 -1.67
CA THR A 207 12.35 -15.73 -1.86
C THR A 207 10.89 -16.14 -1.79
N ASP A 208 10.41 -16.75 -2.87
CA ASP A 208 9.18 -17.52 -2.87
C ASP A 208 9.47 -18.91 -2.32
N GLU A 209 9.10 -19.12 -1.06
CA GLU A 209 9.32 -20.35 -0.32
C GLU A 209 8.48 -21.51 -0.85
N THR A 210 7.37 -21.21 -1.52
CA THR A 210 6.48 -22.22 -2.09
C THR A 210 7.10 -22.83 -3.34
N THR A 211 7.68 -22.01 -4.23
CA THR A 211 8.23 -22.46 -5.51
C THR A 211 9.76 -22.62 -5.50
N GLY A 212 10.44 -22.02 -4.53
CA GLY A 212 11.90 -21.89 -4.47
C GLY A 212 12.48 -20.82 -5.40
N GLY A 213 11.63 -20.00 -6.02
CA GLY A 213 12.06 -18.87 -6.85
C GLY A 213 12.66 -17.76 -6.00
N SER A 214 13.67 -17.05 -6.52
CA SER A 214 14.28 -15.92 -5.80
C SER A 214 14.86 -14.87 -6.73
N GLY A 215 15.01 -13.66 -6.18
CA GLY A 215 15.66 -12.53 -6.81
C GLY A 215 16.17 -11.53 -5.78
N THR A 216 17.11 -10.69 -6.18
CA THR A 216 17.70 -9.65 -5.33
C THR A 216 17.61 -8.31 -6.03
N ILE A 217 17.22 -7.27 -5.30
CA ILE A 217 17.41 -5.87 -5.68
C ILE A 217 18.50 -5.27 -4.78
N VAL A 218 19.41 -4.51 -5.36
CA VAL A 218 20.42 -3.75 -4.61
C VAL A 218 20.20 -2.26 -4.89
N LEU A 219 19.95 -1.49 -3.85
CA LEU A 219 19.62 -0.07 -3.98
C LEU A 219 20.86 0.76 -4.28
N ASN A 220 21.05 1.05 -5.55
CA ASN A 220 22.17 1.84 -6.03
C ASN A 220 21.69 2.81 -7.10
N SER A 221 21.44 4.05 -6.68
CA SER A 221 21.00 5.13 -7.55
C SER A 221 22.12 5.58 -8.50
N ALA A 222 21.82 6.52 -9.39
CA ALA A 222 22.84 7.17 -10.20
C ALA A 222 23.89 7.93 -9.36
N ASP A 223 23.53 8.33 -8.14
CA ASP A 223 24.36 9.10 -7.22
C ASP A 223 25.09 8.23 -6.19
N GLY A 224 24.79 6.94 -6.14
CA GLY A 224 25.47 5.96 -5.30
C GLY A 224 24.53 5.07 -4.47
N PRO A 225 25.12 4.26 -3.57
CA PRO A 225 24.38 3.31 -2.76
C PRO A 225 23.41 4.02 -1.82
N LEU A 226 22.19 3.50 -1.74
CA LEU A 226 21.16 3.93 -0.79
C LEU A 226 21.06 2.87 0.30
N LEU A 227 21.14 3.29 1.56
CA LEU A 227 21.17 2.47 2.77
C LEU A 227 20.01 2.89 3.68
N PRO A 228 19.57 2.05 4.63
CA PRO A 228 18.59 2.46 5.63
C PRO A 228 19.07 3.74 6.34
N ALA A 229 18.19 4.75 6.44
CA ALA A 229 18.54 6.04 7.05
C ALA A 229 18.71 5.96 8.57
N PHE A 230 18.14 4.92 9.17
CA PHE A 230 18.09 4.72 10.62
C PHE A 230 18.66 3.36 11.02
N ASP A 231 19.09 3.25 12.28
CA ASP A 231 19.64 2.00 12.81
C ASP A 231 18.56 1.05 13.36
N ARG A 232 17.45 1.60 13.87
CA ARG A 232 16.47 0.85 14.65
C ARG A 232 15.04 1.09 14.21
N GLN A 233 14.22 0.05 14.33
CA GLN A 233 12.78 0.07 14.07
C GLN A 233 12.00 0.72 15.21
N GLU A 234 12.29 1.99 15.51
CA GLU A 234 11.65 2.75 16.56
C GLU A 234 10.73 3.81 15.96
N ILE A 235 9.55 3.99 16.57
CA ILE A 235 8.59 5.03 16.19
C ILE A 235 9.27 6.41 16.29
N GLY A 236 9.12 7.22 15.25
CA GLY A 236 9.73 8.53 15.12
C GLY A 236 11.10 8.55 14.44
N ASN A 237 11.65 7.38 14.08
CA ASN A 237 12.66 7.29 13.04
C ASN A 237 11.98 7.32 11.66
N ALA A 238 11.15 8.32 11.46
CA ALA A 238 10.23 8.46 10.33
C ALA A 238 10.88 9.19 9.14
N LEU A 239 10.24 9.06 7.98
CA LEU A 239 10.56 9.86 6.80
C LEU A 239 10.32 11.34 7.10
N GLY A 240 11.36 12.18 7.01
CA GLY A 240 11.28 13.58 7.43
C GLY A 240 10.35 14.45 6.58
N TRP A 241 10.08 14.06 5.34
CA TRP A 241 9.15 14.75 4.44
C TRP A 241 7.80 14.00 4.26
N GLY A 242 7.62 12.87 4.95
CA GLY A 242 6.39 12.10 4.98
C GLY A 242 5.32 12.71 5.90
N LEU A 243 4.13 12.11 5.88
CA LEU A 243 2.95 12.59 6.60
C LEU A 243 2.65 11.80 7.89
N VAL A 244 3.44 10.76 8.18
CA VAL A 244 3.30 9.91 9.37
C VAL A 244 4.53 9.97 10.26
N ASN A 245 4.35 9.66 11.54
CA ASN A 245 5.41 9.52 12.53
C ASN A 245 5.50 8.05 12.96
N ASP A 246 6.13 7.26 12.08
CA ASP A 246 6.13 5.81 11.98
C ASP A 246 7.51 5.19 12.28
N THR A 247 7.71 3.93 11.90
CA THR A 247 9.01 3.26 11.92
C THR A 247 9.74 3.34 10.57
N PRO A 248 11.08 3.15 10.52
CA PRO A 248 11.85 3.21 9.28
C PRO A 248 11.51 2.17 8.21
N ASN A 249 10.76 1.11 8.54
CA ASN A 249 10.31 0.13 7.56
C ASN A 249 8.97 -0.49 7.97
N SER A 250 7.99 -0.40 7.08
CA SER A 250 6.60 -0.79 7.30
C SER A 250 6.09 -1.71 6.19
N PHE A 251 4.96 -2.36 6.46
CA PHE A 251 4.09 -2.92 5.42
C PHE A 251 2.96 -1.92 5.15
N VAL A 252 2.65 -1.67 3.88
CA VAL A 252 1.64 -0.69 3.48
C VAL A 252 0.78 -1.20 2.34
N TRP A 253 -0.48 -0.80 2.36
CA TRP A 253 -1.39 -1.01 1.23
C TRP A 253 -1.78 0.30 0.57
N GLU A 254 -1.69 0.38 -0.75
CA GLU A 254 -2.08 1.58 -1.47
C GLU A 254 -3.56 1.56 -1.82
N ILE A 255 -4.31 2.58 -1.41
CA ILE A 255 -5.75 2.65 -1.65
C ILE A 255 -6.14 3.91 -2.45
N GLY A 256 -7.44 4.23 -2.56
CA GLY A 256 -7.93 5.42 -3.26
C GLY A 256 -7.84 5.41 -4.80
N HIS A 257 -7.67 4.25 -5.43
CA HIS A 257 -7.50 4.13 -6.88
C HIS A 257 -8.28 2.99 -7.51
N THR A 258 -8.59 3.15 -8.80
CA THR A 258 -9.01 2.03 -9.64
C THR A 258 -7.84 1.14 -10.04
N SER A 259 -8.11 -0.14 -10.31
CA SER A 259 -7.10 -1.08 -10.82
C SER A 259 -6.41 -0.56 -12.10
N PRO A 260 -5.11 -0.84 -12.32
CA PRO A 260 -4.42 -0.57 -13.59
C PRO A 260 -5.05 -1.25 -14.81
N PHE A 261 -5.95 -2.22 -14.58
CA PHE A 261 -6.60 -3.01 -15.62
C PHE A 261 -8.07 -2.59 -15.87
N THR A 262 -8.53 -1.53 -15.22
CA THR A 262 -9.87 -0.95 -15.44
C THR A 262 -9.84 0.22 -16.41
N HIS A 263 -11.00 0.82 -16.70
CA HIS A 263 -11.07 2.03 -17.51
C HIS A 263 -11.92 3.10 -16.82
N PRO A 264 -11.35 4.28 -16.52
CA PRO A 264 -9.92 4.61 -16.64
C PRO A 264 -9.04 3.84 -15.64
N ALA A 265 -7.82 3.49 -16.06
CA ALA A 265 -6.85 2.74 -15.26
C ALA A 265 -6.16 3.65 -14.23
N SER A 266 -5.91 3.14 -13.03
CA SER A 266 -5.20 3.87 -11.95
C SER A 266 -5.78 5.26 -11.70
N GLN A 267 -7.09 5.41 -11.85
CA GLN A 267 -7.75 6.68 -11.64
C GLN A 267 -7.93 6.89 -10.14
N PHE A 268 -7.55 8.07 -9.65
CA PHE A 268 -8.00 8.55 -8.35
C PHE A 268 -9.51 8.45 -8.21
N CYS A 269 -9.92 8.06 -7.03
CA CYS A 269 -11.31 8.04 -6.67
C CYS A 269 -11.46 8.34 -5.17
N ILE A 270 -12.65 8.80 -4.78
CA ILE A 270 -12.95 9.21 -3.40
C ILE A 270 -13.95 8.25 -2.74
N PRO A 271 -13.96 8.17 -1.39
CA PRO A 271 -14.99 7.42 -0.67
C PRO A 271 -16.41 7.83 -1.10
N GLY A 272 -17.27 6.83 -1.23
CA GLY A 272 -18.65 6.91 -1.70
C GLY A 272 -18.81 6.65 -3.20
N GLN A 273 -17.72 6.67 -3.97
CA GLN A 273 -17.77 6.37 -5.39
C GLN A 273 -17.73 4.86 -5.66
N PRO A 274 -18.64 4.31 -6.49
CA PRO A 274 -18.65 2.89 -6.82
C PRO A 274 -17.42 2.36 -7.55
N ILE A 275 -16.52 3.24 -8.00
CA ILE A 275 -15.26 2.85 -8.62
C ILE A 275 -14.15 2.59 -7.58
N CYS A 276 -14.32 3.02 -6.33
CA CYS A 276 -13.36 2.84 -5.24
C CYS A 276 -13.61 1.58 -4.43
N GLN A 277 -13.20 0.43 -4.95
CA GLN A 277 -13.38 -0.82 -4.21
C GLN A 277 -12.55 -0.87 -2.92
N SER A 278 -11.49 -0.06 -2.82
CA SER A 278 -10.72 0.14 -1.60
C SER A 278 -11.56 0.61 -0.40
N PHE A 279 -12.66 1.34 -0.64
CA PHE A 279 -13.55 1.84 0.41
C PHE A 279 -14.82 0.99 0.56
N ASP A 280 -14.83 -0.22 0.00
CA ASP A 280 -15.97 -1.14 0.05
C ASP A 280 -15.60 -2.45 0.75
N ASP A 281 -16.15 -2.66 1.96
CA ASP A 281 -15.94 -3.89 2.74
C ASP A 281 -16.28 -5.16 1.94
N SER A 282 -17.28 -5.09 1.04
CA SER A 282 -17.70 -6.27 0.27
C SER A 282 -16.67 -6.71 -0.75
N ALA A 283 -15.91 -5.78 -1.32
CA ALA A 283 -14.79 -6.08 -2.19
C ALA A 283 -13.64 -6.75 -1.41
N TRP A 284 -13.29 -6.22 -0.24
CA TRP A 284 -12.28 -6.82 0.63
C TRP A 284 -12.66 -8.22 1.10
N ALA A 285 -13.88 -8.39 1.63
CA ALA A 285 -14.40 -9.68 2.11
C ALA A 285 -14.52 -10.74 0.99
N ALA A 286 -14.50 -10.31 -0.27
CA ALA A 286 -14.54 -11.16 -1.45
C ALA A 286 -13.16 -11.63 -1.93
N THR A 287 -12.08 -11.32 -1.21
CA THR A 287 -10.71 -11.79 -1.45
C THR A 287 -10.25 -12.72 -0.32
N SER A 288 -9.13 -13.43 -0.52
CA SER A 288 -8.34 -13.96 0.59
C SER A 288 -7.29 -12.93 0.99
N PRO A 289 -7.18 -12.51 2.26
CA PRO A 289 -6.27 -11.45 2.65
C PRO A 289 -4.81 -11.89 2.58
N ILE A 290 -3.93 -10.89 2.53
CA ILE A 290 -2.51 -11.07 2.87
C ILE A 290 -2.42 -11.65 4.28
N GLN A 291 -1.42 -12.49 4.53
CA GLN A 291 -1.19 -13.04 5.87
C GLN A 291 0.24 -12.77 6.29
N ILE A 292 0.46 -11.69 7.02
CA ILE A 292 1.76 -11.35 7.60
C ILE A 292 1.98 -12.30 8.77
N LYS A 293 2.96 -13.20 8.61
CA LYS A 293 3.25 -14.30 9.53
C LYS A 293 4.20 -13.88 10.64
N SER A 294 5.23 -13.13 10.29
CA SER A 294 6.30 -12.75 11.21
C SER A 294 7.17 -11.65 10.63
N VAL A 295 7.79 -10.89 11.52
CA VAL A 295 9.01 -10.14 11.25
C VAL A 295 10.12 -10.70 12.14
N THR A 296 11.30 -10.90 11.57
CA THR A 296 12.51 -11.33 12.31
C THR A 296 13.63 -10.35 12.01
N PHE A 297 14.28 -9.82 13.04
CA PHE A 297 15.43 -8.94 12.89
C PHE A 297 16.73 -9.73 12.76
N GLY A 298 17.80 -9.11 12.27
CA GLY A 298 19.08 -9.79 12.02
C GLY A 298 19.72 -10.48 13.23
N ASP A 299 19.37 -10.07 14.46
CA ASP A 299 19.80 -10.73 15.70
C ASP A 299 18.93 -11.94 16.10
N GLY A 300 17.92 -12.27 15.29
CA GLY A 300 16.94 -13.32 15.51
C GLY A 300 15.79 -12.91 16.45
N SER A 301 15.72 -11.66 16.90
CA SER A 301 14.60 -11.16 17.69
C SER A 301 13.37 -10.86 16.82
N HIS A 302 12.24 -10.66 17.49
CA HIS A 302 10.94 -10.34 16.88
C HIS A 302 10.41 -9.00 17.41
N PRO A 303 9.42 -8.38 16.73
CA PRO A 303 8.82 -7.13 17.18
C PRO A 303 8.35 -7.24 18.62
N THR A 304 8.71 -6.22 19.41
CA THR A 304 8.26 -6.13 20.80
C THR A 304 6.86 -5.53 20.90
N GLN A 305 6.49 -4.73 19.90
CA GLN A 305 5.20 -4.12 19.72
C GLN A 305 4.92 -4.00 18.21
N TRP A 306 3.66 -3.74 17.89
CA TRP A 306 3.23 -3.38 16.55
C TRP A 306 2.50 -2.04 16.63
N ALA A 307 2.64 -1.23 15.60
CA ALA A 307 1.88 0.01 15.47
C ALA A 307 1.19 0.08 14.12
N THR A 308 0.19 0.94 14.02
CA THR A 308 -0.50 1.25 12.78
C THR A 308 -0.73 2.75 12.64
N VAL A 309 -0.66 3.23 11.41
CA VAL A 309 -0.93 4.63 11.04
C VAL A 309 -1.54 4.66 9.63
N SER A 310 -2.18 5.76 9.29
CA SER A 310 -2.55 6.09 7.91
C SER A 310 -2.21 7.56 7.72
N ASP A 311 -1.65 7.88 6.57
CA ASP A 311 -1.31 9.22 6.11
C ASP A 311 -2.55 10.11 5.82
N THR A 312 -3.77 9.57 5.86
CA THR A 312 -5.03 10.35 5.80
C THR A 312 -5.84 10.28 7.10
N GLY A 313 -5.36 9.50 8.07
CA GLY A 313 -6.02 9.29 9.36
C GLY A 313 -7.23 8.36 9.30
N GLY A 314 -7.25 7.42 8.36
CA GLY A 314 -8.22 6.33 8.32
C GLY A 314 -9.66 6.79 8.14
N LYS A 315 -10.46 6.70 9.20
CA LYS A 315 -11.88 7.12 9.17
C LYS A 315 -12.08 8.58 8.75
N ALA A 316 -11.09 9.43 8.98
CA ALA A 316 -11.11 10.83 8.57
C ALA A 316 -11.21 10.99 7.03
N GLU A 317 -10.54 10.11 6.27
CA GLU A 317 -10.62 10.05 4.80
C GLU A 317 -12.06 9.86 4.32
N VAL A 318 -12.82 9.00 4.99
CA VAL A 318 -14.20 8.66 4.61
C VAL A 318 -15.18 9.77 4.95
N LEU A 319 -15.00 10.45 6.09
CA LEU A 319 -15.97 11.41 6.66
C LEU A 319 -15.64 12.88 6.39
N GLY A 320 -14.46 13.16 5.86
CA GLY A 320 -13.94 14.51 5.68
C GLY A 320 -13.69 14.88 4.23
N ASN A 321 -12.59 15.60 4.02
CA ASN A 321 -12.03 15.76 2.69
C ASN A 321 -11.01 14.65 2.51
N SER A 322 -11.29 13.79 1.55
CA SER A 322 -10.33 12.84 1.03
C SER A 322 -9.09 13.55 0.47
N PHE A 323 -7.96 12.85 0.40
CA PHE A 323 -6.70 13.35 -0.16
C PHE A 323 -6.85 13.98 -1.57
N VAL A 324 -7.87 13.60 -2.36
CA VAL A 324 -8.16 14.19 -3.69
C VAL A 324 -9.44 15.03 -3.75
N GLY A 325 -10.16 15.24 -2.65
CA GLY A 325 -11.34 16.11 -2.62
C GLY A 325 -12.41 15.73 -1.58
N PRO A 326 -13.56 16.42 -1.54
CA PRO A 326 -14.63 16.09 -0.61
C PRO A 326 -15.21 14.70 -0.91
N THR A 327 -15.44 13.90 0.15
CA THR A 327 -16.10 12.58 0.08
C THR A 327 -17.56 12.66 -0.39
N ASP A 328 -18.07 11.60 -1.03
CA ASP A 328 -19.49 11.41 -1.35
C ASP A 328 -20.27 10.74 -0.19
N CYS A 329 -19.57 10.35 0.88
CA CYS A 329 -20.17 9.69 2.04
C CYS A 329 -20.87 10.68 2.97
N THR A 330 -22.14 10.41 3.29
CA THR A 330 -22.88 11.16 4.33
C THR A 330 -22.69 10.59 5.74
N SER A 331 -22.21 9.34 5.84
CA SER A 331 -21.95 8.61 7.08
C SER A 331 -21.04 7.41 6.82
N TYR A 332 -20.32 6.97 7.84
CA TYR A 332 -19.50 5.75 7.80
C TYR A 332 -20.38 4.49 7.80
N GLY A 333 -19.93 3.41 7.15
CA GLY A 333 -20.57 2.08 7.19
C GLY A 333 -21.59 1.82 6.08
N GLY A 334 -21.55 2.59 4.99
CA GLY A 334 -22.35 2.36 3.77
C GLY A 334 -21.50 1.79 2.62
N PRO A 335 -22.12 1.41 1.49
CA PRO A 335 -21.38 0.97 0.30
C PRO A 335 -20.36 2.03 -0.12
N PHE A 336 -19.12 1.61 -0.37
CA PHE A 336 -18.00 2.51 -0.69
C PHE A 336 -17.67 3.56 0.39
N CYS A 337 -18.24 3.45 1.59
CA CYS A 337 -18.08 4.39 2.71
C CYS A 337 -17.53 3.69 3.95
N THR A 338 -16.57 2.79 3.74
CA THR A 338 -15.80 2.14 4.78
C THR A 338 -14.32 2.38 4.55
N TYR A 339 -13.51 2.05 5.54
CA TYR A 339 -12.07 2.21 5.47
C TYR A 339 -11.39 0.90 5.87
N PRO A 340 -10.43 0.39 5.08
CA PRO A 340 -9.81 -0.87 5.38
C PRO A 340 -8.88 -0.81 6.59
N PHE A 341 -8.77 -1.92 7.31
CA PHE A 341 -8.00 -1.96 8.56
C PHE A 341 -7.29 -3.30 8.76
N PHE A 342 -6.27 -3.29 9.60
CA PHE A 342 -5.56 -4.47 10.06
C PHE A 342 -6.39 -5.28 11.05
N THR A 343 -6.37 -6.60 10.89
CA THR A 343 -6.98 -7.55 11.82
C THR A 343 -6.02 -8.69 12.10
N GLN A 344 -6.25 -9.42 13.19
CA GLN A 344 -5.43 -10.58 13.54
C GLN A 344 -6.26 -11.85 13.47
N GLY A 345 -5.80 -12.81 12.65
CA GLY A 345 -6.28 -14.17 12.58
C GLY A 345 -5.28 -15.18 13.18
N SER A 346 -5.69 -16.45 13.24
CA SER A 346 -4.80 -17.54 13.69
C SER A 346 -3.63 -17.82 12.75
N SER A 347 -3.73 -17.32 11.51
CA SER A 347 -2.70 -17.48 10.50
C SER A 347 -1.75 -16.29 10.42
N GLY A 348 -1.97 -15.19 11.13
CA GLY A 348 -1.17 -13.97 11.04
C GLY A 348 -2.02 -12.70 11.05
N VAL A 349 -1.41 -11.58 10.71
CA VAL A 349 -2.10 -10.29 10.54
C VAL A 349 -2.60 -10.17 9.11
N HIS A 350 -3.83 -9.68 8.97
CA HIS A 350 -4.53 -9.48 7.71
C HIS A 350 -4.79 -7.98 7.53
N TYR A 351 -5.11 -7.56 6.31
CA TYR A 351 -5.51 -6.19 6.01
C TYR A 351 -6.71 -6.20 5.05
N GLY A 352 -7.72 -5.39 5.34
CA GLY A 352 -8.91 -5.24 4.50
C GLY A 352 -10.17 -4.93 5.31
N THR A 353 -10.83 -5.94 5.85
CA THR A 353 -12.08 -5.78 6.63
C THR A 353 -12.19 -6.91 7.65
N ASP A 354 -13.34 -7.08 8.29
CA ASP A 354 -13.60 -8.24 9.14
C ASP A 354 -13.66 -9.54 8.30
N PHE A 355 -12.66 -10.41 8.46
CA PHE A 355 -12.56 -11.74 7.87
C PHE A 355 -13.11 -12.84 8.83
N PRO A 356 -13.75 -13.92 8.30
CA PRO A 356 -14.42 -14.93 9.12
C PRO A 356 -13.57 -15.71 10.14
N ALA A 357 -12.23 -15.63 10.08
CA ALA A 357 -11.30 -16.40 10.91
C ALA A 357 -10.50 -15.53 11.90
N GLU A 358 -10.96 -14.30 12.13
CA GLU A 358 -10.33 -13.34 13.03
C GLU A 358 -10.48 -13.72 14.50
N ILE A 359 -9.45 -13.39 15.25
CA ILE A 359 -9.39 -13.52 16.71
C ILE A 359 -9.36 -12.16 17.40
N ASN A 360 -8.95 -11.11 16.69
CA ASN A 360 -8.90 -9.73 17.18
C ASN A 360 -9.03 -8.75 16.01
N ASP A 361 -9.87 -7.72 16.15
CA ASP A 361 -10.08 -6.65 15.17
C ASP A 361 -9.04 -5.51 15.29
N LEU A 362 -8.17 -5.58 16.31
CA LEU A 362 -7.14 -4.59 16.63
C LEU A 362 -7.67 -3.17 16.86
N GLY A 363 -8.96 -3.02 17.19
CA GLY A 363 -9.62 -1.71 17.30
C GLY A 363 -10.29 -1.24 16.01
N GLY A 364 -10.28 -2.07 14.96
CA GLY A 364 -10.93 -1.80 13.69
C GLY A 364 -10.36 -0.56 13.01
N VAL A 365 -11.24 0.23 12.38
CA VAL A 365 -10.85 1.51 11.76
C VAL A 365 -10.32 2.54 12.76
N ASP A 366 -10.70 2.45 14.04
CA ASP A 366 -10.30 3.43 15.05
C ASP A 366 -8.85 3.18 15.56
N GLN A 367 -8.11 2.23 14.96
CA GLN A 367 -6.67 2.08 15.17
C GLN A 367 -5.86 3.23 14.51
N PHE A 368 -6.40 3.90 13.50
CA PHE A 368 -5.74 5.02 12.86
C PHE A 368 -6.11 6.34 13.54
N THR A 369 -5.11 7.13 13.91
CA THR A 369 -5.33 8.47 14.46
C THR A 369 -5.93 9.37 13.39
N GLN A 370 -7.04 10.07 13.69
CA GLN A 370 -7.78 10.89 12.70
C GLN A 370 -7.27 12.33 12.58
N THR A 371 -6.27 12.71 13.37
CA THR A 371 -5.73 14.06 13.48
C THR A 371 -4.22 14.06 13.46
N LEU A 372 -3.65 15.12 12.89
CA LEU A 372 -2.21 15.39 12.97
C LEU A 372 -1.90 15.89 14.37
N ASP A 373 -1.41 15.00 15.24
CA ASP A 373 -1.07 15.30 16.63
C ASP A 373 0.41 14.98 16.95
N CYS A 374 1.16 14.48 15.96
CA CYS A 374 2.58 14.19 16.07
C CYS A 374 3.42 15.28 15.43
N GLY A 375 4.65 15.39 15.92
CA GLY A 375 5.62 16.34 15.39
C GLY A 375 6.37 15.79 14.18
N GLY A 376 7.11 16.67 13.53
CA GLY A 376 8.06 16.33 12.49
C GLY A 376 8.97 17.50 12.17
N PRO A 377 9.80 17.40 11.12
CA PRO A 377 10.66 18.50 10.68
C PRO A 377 9.90 19.80 10.34
N PHE A 378 8.60 19.73 10.06
CA PHE A 378 7.76 20.88 9.76
C PHE A 378 7.07 21.51 10.97
N GLY A 379 7.17 20.93 12.17
CA GLY A 379 6.62 21.52 13.39
C GLY A 379 5.87 20.51 14.27
N PRO A 380 5.21 20.98 15.35
CA PRO A 380 4.21 20.19 16.04
C PRO A 380 2.98 19.99 15.15
N ASP A 381 2.22 18.93 15.42
CA ASP A 381 0.92 18.66 14.79
C ASP A 381 1.00 18.61 13.25
N SER A 382 2.12 18.08 12.73
CA SER A 382 2.43 18.03 11.30
C SER A 382 2.33 16.63 10.69
N THR A 383 2.20 15.59 11.53
CA THR A 383 2.14 14.18 11.12
C THR A 383 1.09 13.41 11.91
N TYR A 384 0.58 12.34 11.32
CA TYR A 384 -0.26 11.37 12.01
C TYR A 384 0.59 10.49 12.93
N CYS A 385 0.06 10.18 14.11
CA CYS A 385 0.74 9.34 15.08
C CYS A 385 0.44 7.86 14.87
N ASP A 386 1.50 7.05 14.96
CA ASP A 386 1.40 5.62 15.21
C ASP A 386 0.56 5.29 16.45
N THR A 387 -0.36 4.35 16.27
CA THR A 387 -1.12 3.74 17.35
C THR A 387 -0.60 2.34 17.62
N LEU A 388 -0.19 2.07 18.86
CA LEU A 388 0.22 0.72 19.26
C LEU A 388 -0.98 -0.24 19.27
N VAL A 389 -0.83 -1.38 18.61
CA VAL A 389 -1.85 -2.43 18.53
C VAL A 389 -1.38 -3.75 19.15
N PRO A 390 -2.27 -4.51 19.83
CA PRO A 390 -1.89 -5.71 20.57
C PRO A 390 -1.84 -6.94 19.64
N ILE A 391 -0.82 -7.03 18.80
CA ILE A 391 -0.60 -8.18 17.91
C ILE A 391 0.26 -9.24 18.59
N VAL A 392 -0.18 -10.50 18.48
CA VAL A 392 0.57 -11.67 18.97
C VAL A 392 0.71 -12.70 17.84
N LEU A 393 1.84 -12.69 17.14
CA LEU A 393 2.11 -13.66 16.09
C LEU A 393 2.54 -15.02 16.68
N PRO A 394 2.16 -16.14 16.04
CA PRO A 394 2.40 -17.49 16.53
C PRO A 394 3.87 -17.94 16.52
#